data_AF-A0A7J3JCA7-F1
#
_entry.id   AF-A0A7J3JCA7-F1
#
_cell.length_a   1.000
_cell.length_b   1.000
_cell.length_c   1.000
_cell.angle_alpha   90.00
_cell.angle_beta   90.00
_cell.angle_gamma   90.00
#
_symmetry.space_group_name_H-M   'P 1'
#
loop_
_entity.id
_entity.type
_entity.pdbx_description
1 polymer ?
#
loop_
_entity_poly.entity_id
_entity_poly.type
_entity_poly.pdbx_seq_one_letter_code
_entity_poly.pdbx_strand_id
1 'polypeptide(L)'
;MPKTLNLPLRVYEDVVRVSEELSLIAKKPVSTSMAVDLLIEIYRAHLSNPCAMDTFSQQMRNLELMTPEEFDRYWDEPDTEKAPRKKAKSKKK
;
A
#
# COMPACT_ATOMS: atom_id res chain seq x y z
N MET A 1 -9.79 -20.62 17.96
CA MET A 1 -10.87 -20.86 16.97
C MET A 1 -11.09 -19.57 16.20
N PRO A 2 -11.15 -19.60 14.86
CA PRO A 2 -11.49 -18.42 14.07
C PRO A 2 -12.90 -17.95 14.44
N LYS A 3 -13.04 -16.65 14.75
CA LYS A 3 -14.35 -16.05 15.04
C LYS A 3 -15.10 -15.86 13.72
N THR A 4 -16.29 -16.43 13.62
CA THR A 4 -17.17 -16.20 12.48
C THR A 4 -17.84 -14.84 12.63
N LEU A 5 -17.75 -14.01 11.58
CA LEU A 5 -18.34 -12.69 11.51
C LEU A 5 -19.51 -12.74 10.53
N ASN A 6 -20.72 -12.51 11.03
CA ASN A 6 -21.90 -12.37 10.18
C ASN A 6 -21.96 -10.93 9.67
N LEU A 7 -21.60 -10.74 8.40
CA LEU A 7 -21.68 -9.45 7.72
C LEU A 7 -23.05 -9.31 7.03
N PRO A 8 -23.61 -8.09 6.96
CA PRO A 8 -24.73 -7.81 6.07
C PRO A 8 -24.38 -8.20 4.63
N LEU A 9 -25.33 -8.78 3.90
CA LEU A 9 -25.10 -9.39 2.57
C LEU A 9 -24.34 -8.47 1.61
N ARG A 10 -24.77 -7.20 1.50
CA ARG A 10 -24.10 -6.21 0.64
C ARG A 10 -22.64 -5.95 1.03
N VAL A 11 -22.35 -5.92 2.33
CA VAL A 11 -20.99 -5.68 2.84
C VAL A 11 -20.09 -6.87 2.50
N TYR A 12 -20.62 -8.09 2.62
CA TYR A 12 -19.89 -9.29 2.22
C TYR A 12 -19.58 -9.28 0.72
N GLU A 13 -20.56 -8.99 -0.12
CA GLU A 13 -20.39 -8.90 -1.58
C GLU A 13 -19.34 -7.85 -1.98
N ASP A 14 -19.37 -6.67 -1.34
CA ASP A 14 -18.38 -5.63 -1.58
C ASP A 14 -16.96 -6.07 -1.17
N VAL A 15 -16.80 -6.75 -0.03
CA VAL A 15 -15.50 -7.28 0.42
C VAL A 15 -14.97 -8.34 -0.54
N VAL A 16 -15.85 -9.23 -1.04
CA VAL A 16 -15.47 -10.23 -2.04
C VAL A 16 -14.99 -9.55 -3.31
N ARG A 17 -15.75 -8.57 -3.84
CA ARG A 17 -15.36 -7.82 -5.03
C ARG A 17 -13.99 -7.14 -4.87
N VAL A 18 -13.77 -6.47 -3.73
CA VAL A 18 -12.48 -5.83 -3.43
C VAL A 18 -11.35 -6.86 -3.35
N SER A 19 -11.58 -8.03 -2.76
CA SER A 19 -10.55 -9.08 -2.70
C SER A 19 -10.17 -9.60 -4.09
N GLU A 20 -11.12 -9.71 -5.01
CA GLU A 20 -10.87 -10.10 -6.41
C GLU A 20 -10.09 -9.03 -7.16
N GLU A 21 -10.50 -7.76 -7.04
CA GLU A 21 -9.80 -6.61 -7.64
C GLU A 21 -8.35 -6.51 -7.14
N LEU A 22 -8.13 -6.61 -5.83
CA LEU A 22 -6.80 -6.63 -5.25
C LEU A 22 -5.97 -7.82 -5.73
N SER A 23 -6.60 -8.97 -5.92
CA SER A 23 -5.91 -10.15 -6.43
C SER A 23 -5.41 -9.95 -7.87
N LEU A 24 -6.22 -9.29 -8.70
CA LEU A 24 -5.85 -8.95 -10.07
C LEU A 24 -4.69 -7.94 -10.11
N ILE A 25 -4.75 -6.89 -9.29
CA ILE A 25 -3.71 -5.85 -9.22
C ILE A 25 -2.39 -6.42 -8.71
N ALA A 26 -2.44 -7.21 -7.63
CA ALA A 26 -1.26 -7.82 -7.02
C ALA A 26 -0.70 -9.01 -7.83
N LYS A 27 -1.44 -9.48 -8.85
CA LYS A 27 -1.17 -10.74 -9.58
C LYS A 27 -1.00 -11.95 -8.64
N LYS A 28 -1.65 -11.91 -7.47
CA LYS A 28 -1.53 -12.88 -6.37
C LYS A 28 -2.88 -13.03 -5.68
N PRO A 29 -3.25 -14.22 -5.19
CA PRO A 29 -4.53 -14.41 -4.51
C PRO A 29 -4.55 -13.65 -3.18
N VAL A 30 -5.58 -12.81 -2.99
CA VAL A 30 -5.87 -12.08 -1.77
C VAL A 30 -7.13 -12.66 -1.15
N SER A 31 -7.06 -13.10 0.10
CA SER A 31 -8.24 -13.62 0.80
C SER A 31 -9.18 -12.50 1.25
N THR A 32 -10.46 -12.82 1.45
CA THR A 32 -11.45 -11.88 1.99
C THR A 32 -11.05 -11.33 3.36
N SER A 33 -10.43 -12.16 4.21
CA SER A 33 -9.91 -11.71 5.52
C SER A 33 -8.80 -10.68 5.36
N MET A 34 -7.88 -10.90 4.42
CA MET A 34 -6.78 -9.97 4.14
C MET A 34 -7.30 -8.66 3.54
N ALA A 35 -8.34 -8.73 2.70
CA ALA A 35 -9.02 -7.53 2.19
C ALA A 35 -9.66 -6.72 3.32
N VAL A 36 -10.30 -7.37 4.30
CA VAL A 36 -10.85 -6.69 5.49
C VAL A 36 -9.74 -6.01 6.30
N ASP A 37 -8.63 -6.69 6.57
CA ASP A 37 -7.51 -6.12 7.32
C ASP A 37 -6.93 -4.87 6.61
N LEU A 38 -6.76 -4.94 5.30
CA LEU A 38 -6.29 -3.82 4.48
C LEU A 38 -7.27 -2.65 4.49
N LEU A 39 -8.57 -2.91 4.35
CA LEU A 39 -9.61 -1.88 4.40
C LEU A 39 -9.66 -1.18 5.77
N ILE A 40 -9.48 -1.92 6.86
CA ILE A 40 -9.41 -1.36 8.21
C ILE A 40 -8.22 -0.41 8.35
N GLU A 41 -7.05 -0.80 7.85
CA GLU A 41 -5.85 0.04 7.92
C GLU A 41 -5.99 1.31 7.06
N ILE A 42 -6.57 1.20 5.87
CA ILE A 42 -6.88 2.37 5.02
C ILE A 42 -7.87 3.30 5.74
N TYR A 43 -8.92 2.75 6.34
CA TYR A 43 -9.91 3.53 7.07
C TYR A 43 -9.30 4.24 8.28
N ARG A 44 -8.43 3.57 9.04
CA ARG A 44 -7.66 4.17 10.14
C ARG A 44 -6.73 5.28 9.65
N ALA A 45 -6.03 5.07 8.54
CA ALA A 45 -5.19 6.10 7.94
C ALA A 45 -6.02 7.32 7.52
N HIS A 46 -7.19 7.10 6.92
CA HIS A 46 -8.11 8.17 6.53
C HIS A 46 -8.68 8.95 7.73
N LEU A 47 -9.04 8.26 8.82
CA LEU A 47 -9.53 8.91 10.04
C LEU A 47 -8.44 9.69 10.79
N SER A 48 -7.21 9.16 10.82
CA SER A 48 -6.10 9.79 11.52
C SER A 48 -5.58 11.04 10.82
N ASN A 49 -5.76 11.14 9.50
CA ASN A 49 -5.41 12.34 8.75
C ASN A 49 -6.30 12.47 7.51
N PRO A 50 -7.41 13.22 7.56
CA PRO A 50 -8.33 13.39 6.43
C PRO A 50 -7.69 14.10 5.22
N CYS A 51 -6.51 14.72 5.39
CA CYS A 51 -5.71 15.31 4.32
C CYS A 51 -4.62 14.33 3.78
N ALA A 52 -4.55 13.11 4.31
CA ALA A 52 -3.52 12.13 3.93
C ALA A 52 -3.68 11.62 2.50
N MET A 53 -4.89 11.61 1.92
CA MET A 53 -5.06 11.25 0.51
C MET A 53 -4.32 12.23 -0.41
N ASP A 54 -4.38 13.52 -0.11
CA ASP A 54 -3.67 14.54 -0.90
C ASP A 54 -2.17 14.50 -0.61
N THR A 55 -1.80 14.29 0.66
CA THR A 55 -0.40 14.11 1.07
C THR A 55 0.24 12.86 0.43
N PHE A 56 -0.49 11.74 0.37
CA PHE A 56 -0.08 10.49 -0.28
C PHE A 56 0.00 10.69 -1.80
N SER A 57 -0.96 11.37 -2.40
CA SER A 57 -0.93 11.70 -3.84
C SER A 57 0.21 12.64 -4.20
N GLN A 58 0.59 13.56 -3.31
CA GLN A 58 1.79 14.39 -3.45
C GLN A 58 3.06 13.57 -3.26
N GLN A 59 3.11 12.67 -2.27
CA GLN A 59 4.25 11.78 -2.05
C GLN A 59 4.46 10.80 -3.21
N MET A 60 3.39 10.21 -3.75
CA MET A 60 3.43 9.32 -4.92
C MET A 60 3.86 10.05 -6.19
N ARG A 61 3.39 11.28 -6.41
CA ARG A 61 3.85 12.12 -7.54
C ARG A 61 5.30 12.55 -7.42
N ASN A 62 5.80 12.70 -6.19
CA ASN A 62 7.17 13.06 -5.90
C ASN A 62 8.08 11.83 -5.66
N LEU A 63 7.53 10.62 -5.72
CA LEU A 63 8.30 9.40 -5.61
C LEU A 63 8.97 9.16 -6.95
N GLU A 64 10.30 9.16 -6.95
CA GLU A 64 11.09 8.70 -8.08
C GLU A 64 10.95 7.16 -8.12
N LEU A 65 9.90 6.71 -8.80
CA LEU A 65 9.63 5.28 -8.97
C LEU A 65 10.72 4.68 -9.85
N MET A 66 11.30 3.58 -9.39
CA MET A 66 12.21 2.77 -10.18
C MET A 66 11.53 2.32 -11.46
N THR A 67 12.28 2.27 -12.55
CA THR A 67 11.84 1.64 -13.77
C THR A 67 11.62 0.14 -13.54
N PRO A 68 10.79 -0.55 -14.34
CA PRO A 68 10.55 -1.99 -14.18
C PRO A 68 11.85 -2.82 -14.16
N GLU A 69 12.83 -2.44 -14.97
CA GLU A 69 14.14 -3.09 -15.06
C GLU A 69 14.98 -2.89 -13.78
N GLU A 70 14.88 -1.71 -13.15
CA GLU A 70 15.54 -1.41 -11.87
C GLU A 70 14.87 -2.13 -10.70
N PHE A 71 13.54 -2.29 -10.76
CA PHE A 71 12.78 -3.04 -9.77
C PHE A 71 13.13 -4.53 -9.80
N ASP A 72 13.15 -5.14 -10.99
CA ASP A 72 13.50 -6.56 -11.16
C ASP A 72 14.92 -6.82 -10.64
N ARG A 73 15.87 -5.93 -10.94
CA ARG A 73 17.26 -6.02 -10.44
C ARG A 73 17.34 -5.89 -8.91
N TYR A 74 16.60 -4.95 -8.31
CA TYR A 74 16.57 -4.76 -6.85
C TYR A 74 15.92 -5.95 -6.13
N TRP A 75 14.95 -6.59 -6.77
CA TRP A 75 14.23 -7.74 -6.20
C TRP A 75 15.06 -9.03 -6.25
N ASP A 76 15.86 -9.22 -7.30
CA ASP A 76 16.74 -10.39 -7.47
C ASP A 76 18.03 -10.30 -6.63
N GLU A 77 18.57 -9.09 -6.39
CA GLU A 77 19.79 -8.86 -5.61
C GLU A 77 19.60 -7.72 -4.58
N PRO A 78 18.99 -7.97 -3.41
CA PRO A 78 18.56 -6.90 -2.52
C PRO A 78 19.66 -6.18 -1.72
N ASP A 79 20.96 -6.32 -2.03
CA ASP A 79 21.99 -5.49 -1.38
C ASP A 79 23.34 -5.51 -2.10
N THR A 80 23.56 -4.52 -2.98
CA THR A 80 24.88 -3.93 -3.21
C THR A 80 24.71 -2.55 -3.82
N GLU A 81 24.69 -1.53 -2.96
CA GLU A 81 25.38 -0.23 -3.12
C GLU A 81 24.64 0.86 -2.34
N LYS A 82 25.22 1.23 -1.19
CA LYS A 82 24.89 2.47 -0.48
C LYS A 82 25.24 3.67 -1.36
N ALA A 83 24.34 4.11 -2.24
CA ALA A 83 24.44 5.42 -2.84
C ALA A 83 24.20 6.49 -1.75
N PRO A 84 25.06 7.52 -1.61
CA PRO A 84 24.96 8.47 -0.51
C PRO A 84 23.68 9.30 -0.70
N ARG A 85 22.73 9.15 0.22
CA ARG A 85 21.62 10.09 0.39
C ARG A 85 22.24 11.48 0.49
N LYS A 86 22.10 12.31 -0.56
CA LYS A 86 22.50 13.71 -0.56
C LYS A 86 21.85 14.34 0.67
N LYS A 87 22.65 14.66 1.68
CA LYS A 87 22.20 15.42 2.85
C LYS A 87 21.66 16.74 2.31
N ALA A 88 20.34 16.89 2.32
CA ALA A 88 19.72 18.20 2.18
C ALA A 88 20.30 19.08 3.28
N LYS A 89 21.20 20.00 2.91
CA LYS A 89 21.73 21.00 3.82
C LYS A 89 20.58 21.94 4.18
N SER A 90 19.90 21.66 5.28
CA SER A 90 19.19 22.69 6.02
C SER A 90 20.18 23.36 6.98
N LYS A 91 20.56 24.61 6.70
CA LYS A 91 21.02 25.52 7.76
C LYS A 91 20.71 26.97 7.44
N LYS A 92 19.54 27.37 7.93
CA LYS A 92 19.21 28.65 8.60
C LYS A 92 20.45 29.44 9.05
N LYS A 93 20.63 30.67 8.55
CA LYS A 93 20.48 31.96 9.25
C LYS A 93 20.95 33.09 8.33
#